data_AF-A0A6B3ME24-F1
#
_entry.id   AF-A0A6B3ME24-F1
#
_cell.length_a   1.000
_cell.length_b   1.000
_cell.length_c   1.000
_cell.angle_alpha   90.00
_cell.angle_beta   90.00
_cell.angle_gamma   90.00
#
_symmetry.space_group_name_H-M   'P 1'
#
loop_
_entity.id
_entity.type
_entity.pdbx_description
1 polymer ?
#
loop_
_entity_poly.entity_id
_entity_poly.type
_entity_poly.pdbx_seq_one_letter_code
_entity_poly.pdbx_strand_id
1 'polypeptide(L)'
;MVWRFSVTYYYVSPQNAERIDAFRELSGDSEKGLITQFVRGWIGINRKYYLDLAKKDASARDISFKQWGETVVKEGIEFLPRYNHEIKDIPPNPLRDVALSPDVIRKGINYISLGTQNLALLRVGIHYDRDNAIGFVSRIVKEHLDRNWDRLYASQVEAENFENWQ
;
A
#
# COMPACT_ATOMS: atom_id res chain seq x y z
N MET A 1 6.98 0.16 -17.46
CA MET A 1 7.95 -0.69 -16.74
C MET A 1 7.34 -1.11 -15.40
N VAL A 2 7.50 -2.39 -15.04
CA VAL A 2 7.01 -2.95 -13.76
C VAL A 2 8.21 -3.26 -12.89
N TRP A 3 8.14 -2.87 -11.62
CA TRP A 3 9.18 -3.06 -10.62
C TRP A 3 8.71 -4.03 -9.55
N ARG A 4 9.63 -4.84 -9.03
CA ARG A 4 9.40 -5.66 -7.84
C ARG A 4 9.75 -4.84 -6.61
N PHE A 5 8.78 -4.70 -5.70
CA PHE A 5 9.00 -4.15 -4.38
C PHE A 5 9.00 -5.29 -3.37
N SER A 6 10.14 -5.51 -2.71
CA SER A 6 10.30 -6.60 -1.76
C SER A 6 9.49 -6.33 -0.49
N VAL A 7 8.53 -7.20 -0.24
CA VAL A 7 7.72 -7.25 0.98
C VAL A 7 7.47 -8.73 1.23
N THR A 8 8.30 -9.34 2.06
CA THR A 8 8.34 -10.80 2.17
C THR A 8 7.08 -11.37 2.79
N TYR A 9 6.43 -10.59 3.66
CA TYR A 9 5.17 -10.92 4.30
C TYR A 9 4.40 -9.64 4.68
N TYR A 10 3.16 -9.83 5.09
CA TYR A 10 2.33 -8.81 5.73
C TYR A 10 1.59 -9.40 6.93
N TYR A 11 1.09 -8.52 7.80
CA TYR A 11 0.27 -8.86 8.95
C TYR A 11 -1.20 -8.62 8.63
N VAL A 12 -2.06 -9.53 9.09
CA VAL A 12 -3.51 -9.46 8.87
C VAL A 12 -4.24 -10.13 10.05
N SER A 13 -5.43 -9.66 10.41
CA SER A 13 -6.24 -10.36 11.41
C SER A 13 -6.73 -11.70 10.86
N PRO A 14 -7.03 -12.69 11.72
CA PRO A 14 -7.59 -13.98 11.27
C PRO A 14 -8.84 -13.80 10.39
N GLN A 15 -9.78 -12.94 10.81
CA GLN A 15 -10.97 -12.62 10.01
C GLN A 15 -10.64 -12.05 8.63
N ASN A 16 -9.68 -11.12 8.53
CA ASN A 16 -9.30 -10.56 7.24
C ASN A 16 -8.52 -11.57 6.38
N ALA A 17 -7.83 -12.55 6.98
CA ALA A 17 -7.23 -13.64 6.24
C ALA A 17 -8.30 -14.54 5.60
N GLU A 18 -9.34 -14.91 6.36
CA GLU A 18 -10.50 -15.65 5.84
C GLU A 18 -11.19 -14.90 4.70
N ARG A 19 -11.39 -13.59 4.85
CA ARG A 19 -11.95 -12.72 3.80
C ARG A 19 -11.11 -12.72 2.52
N ILE A 20 -9.78 -12.64 2.66
CA ILE A 20 -8.87 -12.71 1.52
C ILE A 20 -8.95 -14.08 0.85
N ASP A 21 -8.92 -15.17 1.62
CA ASP A 21 -8.99 -16.53 1.09
C ASP A 21 -10.31 -16.78 0.36
N ALA A 22 -11.45 -16.36 0.94
CA ALA A 22 -12.77 -16.46 0.30
C ALA A 22 -12.86 -15.67 -1.01
N PHE A 23 -12.42 -14.41 -1.02
CA PHE A 23 -12.43 -13.61 -2.24
C PHE A 23 -11.44 -14.14 -3.30
N ARG A 24 -10.33 -14.72 -2.86
CA ARG A 24 -9.34 -15.36 -3.74
C ARG A 24 -9.95 -16.55 -4.49
N GLU A 25 -10.70 -17.39 -3.78
CA GLU A 25 -11.37 -18.56 -4.37
C GLU A 25 -12.42 -18.14 -5.40
N LEU A 26 -13.23 -17.13 -5.08
CA LEU A 26 -14.22 -16.56 -6.00
C LEU A 26 -13.57 -15.92 -7.25
N SER A 27 -12.58 -15.05 -7.06
CA SER A 27 -12.04 -14.23 -8.15
C SER A 27 -11.01 -14.95 -9.02
N GLY A 28 -10.43 -16.04 -8.53
CA GLY A 28 -9.32 -16.75 -9.16
C GLY A 28 -7.99 -15.99 -9.14
N ASP A 29 -7.94 -14.80 -8.53
CA ASP A 29 -6.70 -14.03 -8.39
C ASP A 29 -5.76 -14.72 -7.39
N SER A 30 -4.44 -14.52 -7.54
CA SER A 30 -3.49 -14.92 -6.49
C SER A 30 -3.54 -13.95 -5.31
N GLU A 31 -3.23 -14.40 -4.09
CA GLU A 31 -3.11 -13.52 -2.91
C GLU A 31 -2.15 -12.34 -3.17
N LYS A 32 -0.97 -12.62 -3.74
CA LYS A 32 -0.03 -11.58 -4.18
C LYS A 32 -0.66 -10.57 -5.15
N GLY A 33 -1.50 -11.05 -6.06
CA GLY A 33 -2.26 -10.24 -7.01
C GLY A 33 -3.20 -9.28 -6.28
N LEU A 34 -4.01 -9.80 -5.36
CA LEU A 34 -4.92 -9.02 -4.52
C LEU A 34 -4.17 -7.98 -3.68
N ILE A 35 -3.12 -8.36 -2.95
CA ILE A 35 -2.34 -7.40 -2.15
C ILE A 35 -1.71 -6.32 -3.05
N THR A 36 -1.22 -6.70 -4.23
CA THR A 36 -0.72 -5.73 -5.22
C THR A 36 -1.82 -4.75 -5.65
N GLN A 37 -3.04 -5.23 -5.90
CA GLN A 37 -4.17 -4.39 -6.27
C GLN A 37 -4.58 -3.44 -5.11
N PHE A 38 -4.62 -3.93 -3.87
CA PHE A 38 -4.96 -3.12 -2.69
C PHE A 38 -3.97 -1.96 -2.51
N VAL A 39 -2.66 -2.25 -2.60
CA VAL A 39 -1.62 -1.22 -2.55
C VAL A 39 -1.75 -0.21 -3.69
N ARG A 40 -2.03 -0.67 -4.91
CA ARG A 40 -2.25 0.23 -6.06
C ARG A 40 -3.49 1.09 -5.88
N GLY A 41 -4.58 0.52 -5.37
CA GLY A 41 -5.84 1.22 -5.10
C GLY A 41 -5.64 2.31 -4.06
N TRP A 42 -4.96 2.00 -2.96
CA TRP A 42 -4.62 2.95 -1.92
C TRP A 42 -3.80 4.13 -2.43
N ILE A 43 -2.71 3.86 -3.16
CA ILE A 43 -1.87 4.89 -3.78
C ILE A 43 -2.67 5.69 -4.81
N GLY A 44 -3.61 5.05 -5.53
CA GLY A 44 -4.49 5.71 -6.48
C GLY A 44 -5.40 6.73 -5.83
N ILE A 45 -6.07 6.36 -4.74
CA ILE A 45 -6.99 7.22 -3.98
C ILE A 45 -6.22 8.39 -3.33
N ASN A 46 -5.07 8.09 -2.73
CA ASN A 46 -4.25 9.08 -2.02
C ASN A 46 -3.15 9.68 -2.90
N ARG A 47 -3.30 9.60 -4.22
CA ARG A 47 -2.25 9.99 -5.19
C ARG A 47 -1.79 11.43 -5.01
N LYS A 48 -2.75 12.35 -4.85
CA LYS A 48 -2.46 13.77 -4.66
C LYS A 48 -1.60 14.00 -3.41
N TYR A 49 -1.99 13.39 -2.29
CA TYR A 49 -1.25 13.47 -1.03
C TYR A 49 0.22 13.02 -1.21
N TYR A 50 0.46 11.82 -1.75
CA TYR A 50 1.81 11.31 -1.89
C TYR A 50 2.64 12.06 -2.94
N LEU A 51 2.01 12.58 -4.01
CA LEU A 51 2.69 13.40 -5.00
C LEU A 51 3.12 14.76 -4.42
N ASP A 52 2.25 15.42 -3.67
CA ASP A 52 2.56 16.71 -3.06
C ASP A 52 3.66 16.55 -2.00
N LEU A 53 3.62 15.45 -1.23
CA LEU A 53 4.69 15.09 -0.30
C LEU A 53 6.03 14.84 -1.01
N ALA A 54 6.02 14.10 -2.12
CA ALA A 54 7.21 13.85 -2.92
C ALA A 54 7.80 15.14 -3.53
N LYS A 55 6.95 16.08 -3.97
CA LYS A 55 7.41 17.39 -4.46
C LYS A 55 8.02 18.22 -3.35
N LYS A 56 7.42 18.23 -2.15
CA LYS A 56 8.00 18.88 -0.96
C LYS A 56 9.36 18.27 -0.62
N ASP A 57 9.49 16.95 -0.64
CA ASP A 57 10.74 16.24 -0.38
C ASP A 57 11.84 16.61 -1.40
N ALA A 58 11.51 16.63 -2.70
CA ALA A 58 12.44 17.05 -3.74
C ALA A 58 12.88 18.51 -3.57
N SER A 59 11.93 19.41 -3.31
CA SER A 59 12.20 20.83 -3.10
C SER A 59 13.08 21.09 -1.88
N ALA A 60 12.88 20.35 -0.79
CA ALA A 60 13.69 20.51 0.43
C ALA A 60 15.15 20.04 0.27
N ARG A 61 15.45 19.30 -0.80
CA ARG A 61 16.77 18.80 -1.16
C ARG A 61 17.39 19.54 -2.36
N ASP A 62 16.72 20.58 -2.86
CA ASP A 62 17.10 21.35 -4.07
C ASP A 62 17.38 20.49 -5.30
N ILE A 63 16.61 19.42 -5.50
CA ILE A 63 16.69 18.58 -6.70
C ILE A 63 15.42 18.67 -7.52
N SER A 64 15.54 18.43 -8.83
CA SER A 64 14.37 18.33 -9.69
C SER A 64 13.50 17.14 -9.31
N PHE A 65 12.19 17.26 -9.49
CA PHE A 65 11.26 16.16 -9.22
C PHE A 65 11.54 14.91 -10.08
N LYS A 66 12.10 15.10 -11.28
CA LYS A 66 12.56 14.01 -12.14
C LYS A 66 13.73 13.25 -11.51
N GLN A 67 14.76 13.98 -11.08
CA GLN A 67 15.93 13.40 -10.40
C GLN A 67 15.50 12.66 -9.12
N TRP A 68 14.64 13.28 -8.32
CA TRP A 68 14.04 12.65 -7.14
C TRP A 68 13.39 11.30 -7.49
N GLY A 69 12.53 11.29 -8.50
CA GLY A 69 11.81 10.08 -8.92
C GLY A 69 12.74 8.99 -9.45
N GLU A 70 13.76 9.35 -10.21
CA GLU A 70 14.75 8.41 -10.75
C GLU A 70 15.57 7.75 -9.63
N THR A 71 16.08 8.54 -8.68
CA THR A 71 16.83 8.03 -7.52
C THR A 71 15.96 7.13 -6.65
N VAL A 72 14.76 7.59 -6.27
CA VAL A 72 13.86 6.81 -5.40
C VAL A 72 13.47 5.47 -6.01
N VAL A 73 13.26 5.41 -7.32
CA VAL A 73 12.86 4.18 -8.01
C VAL A 73 14.04 3.21 -8.16
N LYS A 74 15.20 3.70 -8.62
CA LYS A 74 16.34 2.86 -8.99
C LYS A 74 17.18 2.44 -7.79
N GLU A 75 17.38 3.35 -6.86
CA GLU A 75 18.35 3.21 -5.77
C GLU A 75 17.63 3.12 -4.44
N GLY A 76 16.69 4.03 -4.20
CA GLY A 76 15.91 4.12 -2.97
C GLY A 76 15.91 5.51 -2.37
N ILE A 77 15.13 5.69 -1.30
CA ILE A 77 14.95 7.01 -0.70
C ILE A 77 16.17 7.42 0.15
N GLU A 78 16.90 6.43 0.66
CA GLU A 78 18.13 6.54 1.41
C GLU A 78 19.31 7.08 0.58
N PHE A 79 19.22 7.00 -0.75
CA PHE A 79 20.22 7.53 -1.69
C PHE A 79 19.95 8.98 -2.10
N LEU A 80 18.86 9.58 -1.62
CA LEU A 80 18.60 11.00 -1.85
C LEU A 80 19.63 11.87 -1.10
N PRO A 81 20.05 13.01 -1.69
CA PRO A 81 20.94 13.95 -1.03
C PRO A 81 20.30 14.48 0.25
N ARG A 82 21.12 14.92 1.21
CA ARG A 82 20.62 15.48 2.48
C ARG A 82 19.70 16.67 2.25
N TYR A 83 18.82 16.92 3.21
CA TYR A 83 17.96 18.11 3.19
C TYR A 83 18.80 19.38 3.31
N ASN A 84 18.50 20.35 2.45
CA ASN A 84 19.01 21.72 2.55
C ASN A 84 18.03 22.62 3.31
N HIS A 85 16.75 22.22 3.34
CA HIS A 85 15.67 22.93 4.01
C HIS A 85 14.81 21.99 4.85
N GLU A 86 14.24 22.52 5.93
CA GLU A 86 13.25 21.80 6.73
C GLU A 86 11.93 21.68 5.95
N ILE A 87 11.31 20.50 6.00
CA ILE A 87 9.99 20.28 5.42
C ILE A 87 8.92 20.64 6.45
N LYS A 88 8.12 21.65 6.14
CA LYS A 88 7.04 22.14 6.98
C LYS A 88 5.66 21.79 6.41
N ASP A 89 4.67 21.86 7.28
CA ASP A 89 3.24 21.71 6.94
C ASP A 89 2.94 20.40 6.21
N ILE A 90 3.49 19.29 6.69
CA ILE A 90 3.18 17.96 6.16
C ILE A 90 1.72 17.65 6.56
N PRO A 91 0.82 17.42 5.60
CA PRO A 91 -0.55 17.08 5.92
C PRO A 91 -0.62 15.77 6.71
N PRO A 92 -1.69 15.56 7.51
CA PRO A 92 -1.85 14.33 8.26
C PRO A 92 -1.81 13.10 7.34
N ASN A 93 -1.06 12.10 7.76
CA ASN A 93 -0.96 10.84 7.05
C ASN A 93 -2.33 10.14 6.93
N PRO A 94 -2.77 9.71 5.73
CA PRO A 94 -4.08 9.08 5.59
C PRO A 94 -4.19 7.69 6.24
N LEU A 95 -3.07 7.02 6.57
CA LEU A 95 -3.07 5.76 7.34
C LEU A 95 -2.92 5.97 8.86
N ARG A 96 -2.94 7.21 9.36
CA ARG A 96 -2.62 7.52 10.78
C ARG A 96 -3.49 6.72 11.76
N ASP A 97 -4.78 6.60 11.45
CA ASP A 97 -5.77 6.05 12.38
C ASP A 97 -6.05 4.56 12.10
N VAL A 98 -5.31 3.94 11.17
CA VAL A 98 -5.45 2.50 10.85
C VAL A 98 -4.51 1.70 11.75
N ALA A 99 -5.00 1.21 12.88
CA ALA A 99 -4.24 0.32 13.75
C ALA A 99 -4.45 -1.15 13.37
N LEU A 100 -3.36 -1.94 13.41
CA LEU A 100 -3.46 -3.40 13.32
C LEU A 100 -3.92 -3.98 14.66
N SER A 101 -4.67 -5.08 14.60
CA SER A 101 -5.10 -5.80 15.79
C SER A 101 -3.90 -6.49 16.48
N PRO A 102 -3.91 -6.73 17.80
CA PRO A 102 -2.82 -7.43 18.48
C PRO A 102 -2.65 -8.90 18.05
N ASP A 103 -3.73 -9.55 17.60
CA ASP A 103 -3.81 -10.96 17.23
C ASP A 103 -3.50 -11.21 15.74
N VAL A 104 -2.76 -10.30 15.08
CA VAL A 104 -2.40 -10.47 13.68
C VAL A 104 -1.55 -11.70 13.42
N ILE A 105 -1.83 -12.36 12.30
CA ILE A 105 -1.04 -13.46 11.76
C ILE A 105 -0.19 -12.98 10.60
N ARG A 106 0.90 -13.71 10.33
CA ARG A 106 1.84 -13.42 9.25
C ARG A 106 1.47 -14.22 7.99
N LYS A 107 1.33 -13.54 6.85
CA LYS A 107 1.07 -14.15 5.53
C LYS A 107 2.19 -13.79 4.54
N GLY A 108 2.74 -14.79 3.85
CA GLY A 108 3.91 -14.64 2.97
C GLY A 108 3.53 -14.31 1.52
N ILE A 109 4.16 -13.29 0.94
CA ILE A 109 3.91 -12.86 -0.45
C ILE A 109 5.18 -12.59 -1.28
N ASN A 110 6.36 -12.59 -0.65
CA ASN A 110 7.69 -12.33 -1.23
C ASN A 110 7.91 -10.91 -1.78
N TYR A 111 7.08 -10.47 -2.72
CA TYR A 111 7.14 -9.15 -3.34
C TYR A 111 5.78 -8.76 -3.92
N ILE A 112 5.58 -7.46 -4.15
CA ILE A 112 4.48 -6.93 -4.96
C ILE A 112 5.02 -6.25 -6.22
N SER A 113 4.18 -6.16 -7.26
CA SER A 113 4.55 -5.58 -8.55
C SER A 113 3.95 -4.20 -8.75
N LEU A 114 4.76 -3.17 -8.88
CA LEU A 114 4.30 -1.77 -9.01
C LEU A 114 4.85 -1.10 -10.26
N GLY A 115 4.06 -0.19 -10.84
CA GLY A 115 4.56 0.72 -11.86
C GLY A 115 5.50 1.77 -11.26
N THR A 116 6.32 2.41 -12.10
CA THR A 116 7.35 3.38 -11.70
C THR A 116 6.87 4.42 -10.68
N GLN A 117 5.79 5.15 -11.00
CA GLN A 117 5.30 6.19 -10.09
C GLN A 117 4.73 5.60 -8.81
N ASN A 118 3.96 4.51 -8.89
CA ASN A 118 3.40 3.89 -7.69
C ASN A 118 4.50 3.35 -6.76
N LEU A 119 5.61 2.85 -7.30
CA LEU A 119 6.77 2.46 -6.49
C LEU A 119 7.36 3.68 -5.76
N ALA A 120 7.57 4.79 -6.46
CA ALA A 120 8.10 6.01 -5.84
C ALA A 120 7.16 6.55 -4.74
N LEU A 121 5.85 6.54 -5.01
CA LEU A 121 4.83 6.98 -4.06
C LEU A 121 4.70 6.04 -2.86
N LEU A 122 4.88 4.73 -3.03
CA LEU A 122 4.92 3.80 -1.92
C LEU A 122 6.13 4.08 -1.01
N ARG A 123 7.32 4.25 -1.59
CA ARG A 123 8.56 4.51 -0.84
C ARG A 123 8.49 5.82 -0.05
N VAL A 124 7.97 6.90 -0.64
CA VAL A 124 7.79 8.16 0.09
C VAL A 124 6.72 8.03 1.17
N GLY A 125 5.64 7.29 0.92
CA GLY A 125 4.61 7.00 1.92
C GLY A 125 5.19 6.33 3.16
N ILE A 126 5.93 5.23 2.96
CA ILE A 126 6.61 4.50 4.04
C ILE A 126 7.56 5.42 4.83
N HIS A 127 8.39 6.19 4.13
CA HIS A 127 9.38 7.05 4.77
C HIS A 127 8.76 8.10 5.71
N TYR A 128 7.72 8.79 5.26
CA TYR A 128 7.11 9.87 6.04
C TYR A 128 6.15 9.40 7.11
N ASP A 129 5.53 8.25 6.89
CA ASP A 129 4.70 7.59 7.90
C ASP A 129 5.56 7.01 9.05
N ARG A 130 6.89 6.88 8.84
CA ARG A 130 7.88 6.35 9.81
C ARG A 130 7.62 4.90 10.22
N ASP A 131 6.93 4.16 9.37
CA ASP A 131 6.73 2.72 9.49
C ASP A 131 7.72 1.97 8.61
N ASN A 132 7.84 0.67 8.85
CA ASN A 132 8.53 -0.22 7.93
C ASN A 132 7.58 -0.63 6.78
N ALA A 133 8.17 -1.17 5.71
CA ALA A 133 7.40 -1.57 4.53
C ALA A 133 6.30 -2.62 4.84
N ILE A 134 6.55 -3.50 5.80
CA ILE A 134 5.61 -4.56 6.19
C ILE A 134 4.41 -3.95 6.92
N GLY A 135 4.64 -3.11 7.93
CA GLY A 135 3.59 -2.44 8.70
C GLY A 135 2.72 -1.56 7.81
N PHE A 136 3.35 -0.80 6.91
CA PHE A 136 2.65 0.09 5.98
C PHE A 136 1.74 -0.70 5.03
N VAL A 137 2.26 -1.76 4.40
CA VAL A 137 1.45 -2.63 3.52
C VAL A 137 0.33 -3.32 4.30
N SER A 138 0.61 -3.78 5.52
CA SER A 138 -0.39 -4.45 6.37
C SER A 138 -1.56 -3.53 6.70
N ARG A 139 -1.29 -2.26 7.04
CA ARG A 139 -2.33 -1.25 7.29
C ARG A 139 -3.13 -0.93 6.03
N ILE A 140 -2.50 -0.88 4.85
CA ILE A 140 -3.22 -0.73 3.58
C ILE A 140 -4.19 -1.90 3.36
N VAL A 141 -3.74 -3.14 3.60
CA VAL A 141 -4.59 -4.32 3.43
C VAL A 141 -5.79 -4.25 4.36
N LYS A 142 -5.57 -3.89 5.63
CA LYS A 142 -6.66 -3.69 6.60
C LYS A 142 -7.63 -2.60 6.14
N GLU A 143 -7.15 -1.41 5.82
CA GLU A 143 -8.00 -0.30 5.35
C GLU A 143 -8.84 -0.71 4.14
N HIS A 144 -8.21 -1.39 3.17
CA HIS A 144 -8.88 -1.78 1.95
C HIS A 144 -10.04 -2.74 2.24
N LEU A 145 -9.82 -3.73 3.12
CA LEU A 145 -10.85 -4.69 3.50
C LEU A 145 -11.95 -4.02 4.32
N ASP A 146 -11.60 -3.21 5.32
CA ASP A 146 -12.57 -2.51 6.15
C ASP A 146 -13.50 -1.61 5.31
N ARG A 147 -12.96 -0.93 4.29
CA ARG A 147 -13.72 -0.03 3.43
C ARG A 147 -14.57 -0.74 2.37
N ASN A 148 -14.12 -1.91 1.90
CA ASN A 148 -14.70 -2.52 0.71
C ASN A 148 -15.38 -3.88 0.94
N TRP A 149 -15.16 -4.57 2.05
CA TRP A 149 -15.69 -5.91 2.26
C TRP A 149 -17.21 -5.95 2.14
N ASP A 150 -17.92 -5.26 3.03
CA ASP A 150 -19.39 -5.29 3.06
C ASP A 150 -20.00 -4.62 1.82
N ARG A 151 -19.30 -3.65 1.24
CA ARG A 151 -19.78 -2.86 0.10
C ARG A 151 -19.61 -3.57 -1.24
N LEU A 152 -18.53 -4.30 -1.43
CA LEU A 152 -18.13 -4.84 -2.73
C LEU A 152 -17.97 -6.35 -2.74
N TYR A 153 -17.49 -6.98 -1.67
CA TYR A 153 -17.01 -8.37 -1.73
C TYR A 153 -17.98 -9.36 -1.09
N ALA A 154 -18.58 -9.01 0.05
CA ALA A 154 -19.42 -9.92 0.83
C ALA A 154 -20.55 -10.53 0.00
N SER A 155 -21.33 -9.70 -0.69
CA SER A 155 -22.45 -10.18 -1.52
C SER A 155 -22.02 -11.05 -2.70
N GLN A 156 -20.83 -10.80 -3.27
CA GLN A 156 -20.31 -11.64 -4.35
C GLN A 156 -19.88 -13.02 -3.81
N VAL A 157 -19.27 -13.05 -2.62
CA VAL A 157 -18.88 -14.30 -1.97
C VAL A 157 -20.10 -15.10 -1.54
N GLU A 158 -21.12 -14.44 -0.98
CA GLU A 158 -22.39 -15.08 -0.61
C GLU A 158 -23.12 -15.67 -1.81
N ALA A 159 -23.01 -15.02 -2.98
CA ALA A 159 -23.59 -15.48 -4.23
C ALA A 159 -22.90 -16.72 -4.82
N GLU A 160 -21.76 -17.20 -4.30
CA GLU A 160 -21.22 -18.51 -4.71
C GLU A 160 -21.95 -19.68 -4.05
N ASN A 161 -22.72 -19.44 -2.99
CA ASN A 161 -23.57 -20.46 -2.42
C ASN A 161 -24.90 -20.53 -3.19
N PHE A 162 -25.14 -21.64 -3.90
CA PHE A 162 -26.38 -21.89 -4.65
C PHE A 162 -27.65 -21.78 -3.79
N GLU A 163 -27.56 -21.95 -2.46
CA GLU A 163 -28.69 -21.78 -1.54
C GLU A 163 -29.16 -20.32 -1.44
N ASN A 164 -28.28 -19.37 -1.76
CA ASN A 164 -28.55 -17.93 -1.72
C ASN A 164 -29.11 -17.39 -3.05
N TRP A 165 -29.30 -18.25 -4.06
CA TRP A 165 -29.85 -17.87 -5.36
C TRP A 165 -31.37 -17.87 -5.28
N GLN A 166 -31.96 -16.84 -4.66
CA GLN A 166 -33.40 -16.63 -4.60
C GLN A 166 -33.87 -15.50 -5.53
#